data_AF-A0A844F911-F1
#
_entry.id   AF-A0A844F911-F1
#
_cell.length_a   1.000
_cell.length_b   1.000
_cell.length_c   1.000
_cell.angle_alpha   90.00
_cell.angle_beta   90.00
_cell.angle_gamma   90.00
#
_symmetry.space_group_name_H-M   'P 1'
#
loop_
_entity.id
_entity.type
_entity.pdbx_description
1 polymer ?
#
loop_
_entity_poly.entity_id
_entity_poly.type
_entity_poly.pdbx_seq_one_letter_code
_entity_poly.pdbx_strand_id
1 'polypeptide(L)'
;MNIYTSFDYLCNEPFNVNGIGNIKSPTLREIRKITYNIFFYYVNFLLCTPQNYAQAIGLVEEYESLCDKDKEKYSLYNLLLYYDANLLLAIISFFIYDDIEFDDKSLSFKTYQNIKDEKQYIGHIGNDNFELFRTEVQKILGLKNKDEQEQKFKNDLAKKMFEKLKKHNLEQKKEQDKNYSLDNMIRKYCTHNKVGINILNVWDMTYYQFITMFNEYRNGRQCDFNDMMAANTFSYKNSTDYKPLDYMKKLNND
;
A
#
# COMPACT_ATOMS: atom_id res chain seq x y z
N MET A 1 -19.74 -2.58 0.30
CA MET A 1 -19.33 -3.72 -0.55
C MET A 1 -18.29 -3.17 -1.50
N ASN A 2 -17.06 -3.70 -1.51
CA ASN A 2 -16.03 -3.18 -2.41
C ASN A 2 -16.35 -3.62 -3.84
N ILE A 3 -16.67 -2.67 -4.72
CA ILE A 3 -17.02 -2.94 -6.12
C ILE A 3 -15.75 -3.20 -6.94
N TYR A 4 -14.59 -2.71 -6.46
CA TYR A 4 -13.32 -2.79 -7.17
C TYR A 4 -12.46 -3.99 -6.75
N THR A 5 -11.79 -4.56 -7.73
CA THR A 5 -10.90 -5.70 -7.63
C THR A 5 -9.46 -5.29 -7.92
N SER A 6 -8.51 -6.20 -7.70
CA SER A 6 -7.10 -5.96 -8.04
C SER A 6 -6.88 -5.64 -9.52
N PHE A 7 -7.78 -6.07 -10.41
CA PHE A 7 -7.71 -5.73 -11.84
C PHE A 7 -7.91 -4.23 -12.06
N ASP A 8 -8.86 -3.62 -11.36
CA ASP A 8 -9.21 -2.22 -11.55
C ASP A 8 -8.04 -1.30 -11.15
N TYR A 9 -7.28 -1.67 -10.12
CA TYR A 9 -6.09 -0.93 -9.66
C TYR A 9 -4.87 -1.05 -10.61
N LEU A 10 -4.92 -1.93 -11.62
CA LEU A 10 -3.92 -1.97 -12.68
C LEU A 10 -4.14 -0.87 -13.72
N CYS A 11 -5.09 0.03 -13.51
CA CYS A 11 -5.33 1.21 -14.34
C CYS A 11 -5.01 2.50 -13.57
N ASN A 12 -4.81 3.61 -14.31
CA ASN A 12 -4.65 4.96 -13.75
C ASN A 12 -5.97 5.74 -13.73
N GLU A 13 -7.10 5.07 -13.93
CA GLU A 13 -8.42 5.70 -13.85
C GLU A 13 -8.83 5.91 -12.38
N PRO A 14 -9.49 7.03 -12.03
CA PRO A 14 -10.04 7.25 -10.70
C PRO A 14 -11.14 6.24 -10.34
N PHE A 15 -11.22 5.90 -9.05
CA PHE A 15 -12.20 4.98 -8.48
C PHE A 15 -13.25 5.75 -7.70
N ASN A 16 -14.53 5.56 -8.03
CA ASN A 16 -15.61 6.24 -7.34
C ASN A 16 -15.94 5.53 -6.01
N VAL A 17 -15.83 6.26 -4.91
CA VAL A 17 -16.19 5.79 -3.58
C VAL A 17 -17.43 6.55 -3.12
N ASN A 18 -18.53 5.82 -2.98
CA ASN A 18 -19.83 6.38 -2.59
C ASN A 18 -19.72 7.24 -1.32
N GLY A 19 -20.21 8.48 -1.42
CA GLY A 19 -20.22 9.44 -0.31
C GLY A 19 -18.89 10.15 -0.06
N ILE A 20 -17.81 9.80 -0.78
CA ILE A 20 -16.50 10.44 -0.71
C ILE A 20 -16.16 11.13 -2.03
N GLY A 21 -16.28 10.43 -3.15
CA GLY A 21 -15.85 10.91 -4.47
C GLY A 21 -14.83 9.98 -5.13
N ASN A 22 -14.11 10.50 -6.12
CA ASN A 22 -13.17 9.77 -6.95
C ASN A 22 -11.76 9.81 -6.34
N ILE A 23 -11.27 8.63 -5.95
CA ILE A 23 -9.92 8.44 -5.40
C ILE A 23 -9.01 7.91 -6.51
N LYS A 24 -7.77 8.37 -6.58
CA LYS A 24 -6.77 7.90 -7.56
C LYS A 24 -5.50 7.38 -6.90
N SER A 25 -4.89 6.37 -7.51
CA SER A 25 -3.55 5.93 -7.15
C SER A 25 -2.55 6.89 -7.80
N PRO A 26 -1.63 7.51 -7.05
CA PRO A 26 -0.71 8.49 -7.61
C PRO A 26 0.29 7.81 -8.54
N THR A 27 0.61 8.48 -9.64
CA THR A 27 1.73 8.12 -10.51
C THR A 27 3.08 8.36 -9.81
N LEU A 28 4.12 7.65 -10.24
CA LEU A 28 5.47 7.93 -9.77
C LEU A 28 5.90 9.37 -10.09
N ARG A 29 5.38 9.94 -11.18
CA ARG A 29 5.57 11.36 -11.55
C ARG A 29 4.93 12.31 -10.53
N GLU A 30 3.71 12.05 -10.09
CA GLU A 30 3.05 12.85 -9.04
C GLU A 30 3.77 12.74 -7.70
N ILE A 31 4.21 11.54 -7.32
CA ILE A 31 5.06 11.34 -6.14
C ILE A 31 6.35 12.16 -6.24
N ARG A 32 6.98 12.20 -7.42
CA ARG A 32 8.20 12.99 -7.63
C ARG A 32 7.96 14.49 -7.45
N LYS A 33 6.77 15.03 -7.78
CA LYS A 33 6.45 16.45 -7.60
C LYS A 33 6.48 16.86 -6.12
N ILE A 34 5.96 16.00 -5.24
CA ILE A 34 5.97 16.22 -3.79
C ILE A 34 7.20 15.64 -3.08
N THR A 35 8.04 14.88 -3.77
CA THR A 35 9.14 14.05 -3.23
C THR A 35 8.66 12.77 -2.53
N TYR A 36 9.50 11.73 -2.61
CA TYR A 36 9.21 10.43 -2.01
C TYR A 36 9.09 10.48 -0.48
N ASN A 37 9.83 11.34 0.19
CA ASN A 37 9.75 11.46 1.65
C ASN A 37 8.39 12.00 2.10
N ILE A 38 7.84 12.99 1.40
CA ILE A 38 6.50 13.52 1.69
C ILE A 38 5.43 12.48 1.37
N PHE A 39 5.56 11.78 0.23
CA PHE A 39 4.65 10.67 -0.07
C PHE A 39 4.70 9.56 0.99
N PHE A 40 5.90 9.15 1.41
CA PHE A 40 6.08 8.15 2.46
C PHE A 40 5.49 8.63 3.79
N TYR A 41 5.63 9.92 4.11
CA TYR A 41 4.97 10.54 5.25
C TYR A 41 3.45 10.38 5.14
N TYR A 42 2.82 10.73 4.01
CA TYR A 42 1.38 10.53 3.77
C TYR A 42 0.95 9.06 3.93
N VAL A 43 1.72 8.12 3.39
CA VAL A 43 1.44 6.68 3.55
C VAL A 43 1.48 6.25 5.02
N ASN A 44 2.44 6.74 5.80
CA ASN A 44 2.50 6.44 7.23
C ASN A 44 1.29 7.02 7.98
N PHE A 45 0.76 8.18 7.60
CA PHE A 45 -0.51 8.69 8.18
C PHE A 45 -1.68 7.79 7.90
N LEU A 46 -1.81 7.32 6.66
CA LEU A 46 -2.89 6.42 6.27
C LEU A 46 -2.85 5.10 7.05
N LEU A 47 -1.68 4.69 7.55
CA LEU A 47 -1.46 3.50 8.38
C LEU A 47 -1.43 3.80 9.90
N CYS A 48 -1.51 5.07 10.29
CA CYS A 48 -1.35 5.51 11.66
C CYS A 48 -2.59 5.20 12.51
N THR A 49 -2.41 4.92 13.80
CA THR A 49 -3.51 4.88 14.76
C THR A 49 -3.56 6.20 15.54
N PRO A 50 -4.70 6.58 16.14
CA PRO A 50 -4.78 7.74 17.03
C PRO A 50 -3.69 7.73 18.11
N GLN A 51 -3.39 6.56 18.68
CA GLN A 51 -2.33 6.37 19.68
C GLN A 51 -0.94 6.67 19.12
N ASN A 52 -0.61 6.13 17.94
CA ASN A 52 0.69 6.36 17.30
C ASN A 52 0.85 7.84 16.93
N TYR A 53 -0.24 8.51 16.54
CA TYR A 53 -0.24 9.93 16.25
C TYR A 53 -0.05 10.77 17.52
N ALA A 54 -0.79 10.46 18.59
CA ALA A 54 -0.62 11.09 19.91
C ALA A 54 0.81 10.94 20.43
N GLN A 55 1.44 9.79 20.20
CA GLN A 55 2.85 9.57 20.52
C GLN A 55 3.80 10.45 19.72
N ALA A 56 3.54 10.62 18.42
CA ALA A 56 4.37 11.46 17.56
C ALA A 56 4.33 12.95 17.96
N ILE A 57 3.21 13.42 18.51
CA ILE A 57 3.02 14.81 18.95
C ILE A 57 3.29 15.02 20.46
N GLY A 58 3.68 13.97 21.19
CA GLY A 58 4.07 14.06 22.61
C GLY A 58 2.90 14.07 23.61
N LEU A 59 1.71 13.63 23.22
CA LEU A 59 0.48 13.68 24.04
C LEU A 59 0.01 12.28 24.50
N VAL A 60 0.92 11.31 24.64
CA VAL A 60 0.58 9.92 25.01
C VAL A 60 -0.14 9.86 26.35
N GLU A 61 0.42 10.51 27.38
CA GLU A 61 -0.09 10.43 28.75
C GLU A 61 -1.50 11.04 28.85
N GLU A 62 -1.71 12.17 28.18
CA GLU A 62 -3.01 12.83 28.09
C GLU A 62 -4.02 11.95 27.34
N TYR A 63 -3.63 11.37 26.20
CA TYR A 63 -4.51 10.50 25.42
C TYR A 63 -4.85 9.19 26.15
N GLU A 64 -3.90 8.59 26.88
CA GLU A 64 -4.12 7.36 27.63
C GLU A 64 -5.00 7.57 28.86
N SER A 65 -4.91 8.74 29.49
CA SER A 65 -5.72 9.14 30.65
C SER A 65 -7.21 9.36 30.34
N LEU A 66 -7.57 9.50 29.06
CA LEU A 66 -8.95 9.66 28.63
C LEU A 66 -9.77 8.39 28.86
N CYS A 67 -11.02 8.58 29.28
CA CYS A 67 -11.98 7.48 29.34
C CYS A 67 -12.36 7.01 27.92
N ASP A 68 -12.86 5.79 27.79
CA ASP A 68 -13.20 5.20 26.48
C ASP A 68 -14.21 6.06 25.68
N LYS A 69 -15.16 6.70 26.37
CA LYS A 69 -16.13 7.62 25.74
C LYS A 69 -15.51 8.89 25.18
N ASP A 70 -14.39 9.34 25.75
CA ASP A 70 -13.68 10.51 25.25
C ASP A 70 -12.70 10.12 24.15
N LYS A 71 -12.10 8.92 24.20
CA LYS A 71 -11.29 8.37 23.10
C LYS A 71 -12.08 8.27 21.79
N GLU A 72 -13.37 7.96 21.85
CA GLU A 72 -14.26 8.00 20.66
C GLU A 72 -14.38 9.40 20.03
N LYS A 73 -14.22 10.48 20.81
CA LYS A 73 -14.23 11.85 20.30
C LYS A 73 -12.89 12.25 19.68
N TYR A 74 -11.78 11.67 20.12
CA TYR A 74 -10.44 11.89 19.57
C TYR A 74 -10.09 10.88 18.47
N SER A 75 -10.94 10.82 17.46
CA SER A 75 -10.60 10.11 16.23
C SER A 75 -9.32 10.68 15.61
N LEU A 76 -8.66 9.89 14.76
CA LEU A 76 -7.48 10.37 14.03
C LEU A 76 -7.82 11.61 13.18
N TYR A 77 -9.02 11.65 12.58
CA TYR A 77 -9.48 12.79 11.79
C TYR A 77 -9.53 14.07 12.65
N ASN A 78 -10.17 14.03 13.81
CA ASN A 78 -10.30 15.21 14.68
C ASN A 78 -8.95 15.67 15.22
N LEU A 79 -8.07 14.72 15.58
CA LEU A 79 -6.71 15.03 16.00
C LEU A 79 -5.92 15.72 14.89
N LEU A 80 -6.00 15.22 13.66
CA LEU A 80 -5.32 15.83 12.51
C LEU A 80 -5.90 17.21 12.19
N LEU A 81 -7.23 17.34 12.17
CA LEU A 81 -7.88 18.61 11.88
C LEU A 81 -7.49 19.70 12.89
N TYR A 82 -7.35 19.34 14.17
CA TYR A 82 -7.00 20.30 15.21
C TYR A 82 -5.50 20.65 15.22
N TYR A 83 -4.61 19.66 15.08
CA TYR A 83 -3.17 19.87 15.22
C TYR A 83 -2.46 20.23 13.91
N ASP A 84 -2.93 19.73 12.76
CA ASP A 84 -2.34 20.00 11.45
C ASP A 84 -3.36 19.86 10.29
N ALA A 85 -4.29 20.81 10.22
CA ALA A 85 -5.31 20.87 9.17
C ALA A 85 -4.71 20.96 7.75
N ASN A 86 -3.54 21.61 7.62
CA ASN A 86 -2.86 21.75 6.33
C ASN A 86 -2.34 20.40 5.83
N LEU A 87 -1.76 19.60 6.72
CA LEU A 87 -1.34 18.24 6.40
C LEU A 87 -2.53 17.36 6.01
N LEU A 88 -3.64 17.45 6.76
CA LEU A 88 -4.86 16.70 6.45
C LEU A 88 -5.39 17.06 5.06
N LEU A 89 -5.51 18.36 4.75
CA LEU A 89 -5.90 18.84 3.43
C LEU A 89 -4.95 18.36 2.34
N ALA A 90 -3.63 18.41 2.57
CA ALA A 90 -2.63 18.00 1.59
C ALA A 90 -2.71 16.49 1.29
N ILE A 91 -2.91 15.65 2.31
CA ILE A 91 -3.11 14.21 2.14
C ILE A 91 -4.38 13.94 1.34
N ILE A 92 -5.51 14.55 1.73
CA ILE A 92 -6.80 14.35 1.08
C ILE A 92 -6.72 14.81 -0.40
N SER A 93 -6.18 15.99 -0.65
CA SER A 93 -6.03 16.56 -2.00
C SER A 93 -5.07 15.78 -2.90
N PHE A 94 -4.13 15.02 -2.32
CA PHE A 94 -3.21 14.21 -3.11
C PHE A 94 -3.86 12.94 -3.67
N PHE A 95 -4.80 12.34 -2.93
CA PHE A 95 -5.45 11.08 -3.31
C PHE A 95 -6.81 11.27 -3.95
N ILE A 96 -7.47 12.40 -3.74
CA ILE A 96 -8.74 12.73 -4.41
C ILE A 96 -8.45 13.35 -5.78
N TYR A 97 -9.20 12.90 -6.78
CA TYR A 97 -9.14 13.43 -8.14
C TYR A 97 -10.01 14.68 -8.32
N ASP A 98 -11.08 14.77 -7.52
CA ASP A 98 -12.08 15.84 -7.57
C ASP A 98 -11.64 17.13 -6.87
N ASP A 99 -12.41 18.21 -7.08
CA ASP A 99 -12.20 19.47 -6.36
C ASP A 99 -12.61 19.31 -4.90
N ILE A 100 -11.84 19.91 -4.00
CA ILE A 100 -12.06 19.86 -2.55
C ILE A 100 -12.23 21.26 -1.97
N GLU A 101 -13.25 21.44 -1.14
CA GLU A 101 -13.45 22.66 -0.36
C GLU A 101 -13.75 22.31 1.10
N PHE A 102 -13.14 23.02 2.04
CA PHE A 102 -13.41 22.81 3.46
C PHE A 102 -14.67 23.56 3.89
N ASP A 103 -15.56 22.89 4.63
CA ASP A 103 -16.74 23.51 5.25
C ASP A 103 -16.54 23.63 6.76
N ASP A 104 -16.32 24.86 7.23
CA ASP A 104 -16.12 25.20 8.64
C ASP A 104 -17.32 24.79 9.52
N LYS A 105 -18.54 24.69 8.96
CA LYS A 105 -19.74 24.36 9.75
C LYS A 105 -19.84 22.88 10.06
N SER A 106 -19.52 22.03 9.10
CA SER A 106 -19.54 20.58 9.25
C SER A 106 -18.18 20.00 9.66
N LEU A 107 -17.12 20.82 9.67
CA LEU A 107 -15.74 20.42 9.91
C LEU A 107 -15.33 19.26 8.98
N SER A 108 -15.73 19.35 7.72
CA SER A 108 -15.51 18.32 6.70
C SER A 108 -15.08 18.90 5.37
N PHE A 109 -14.38 18.09 4.57
CA PHE A 109 -13.94 18.43 3.23
C PHE A 109 -15.01 17.98 2.22
N LYS A 110 -15.70 18.91 1.56
CA LYS A 110 -16.65 18.60 0.49
C LYS A 110 -15.92 18.33 -0.81
N THR A 111 -16.39 17.33 -1.55
CA THR A 111 -15.85 16.96 -2.85
C THR A 111 -16.83 17.30 -3.96
N TYR A 112 -16.30 17.83 -5.07
CA TYR A 112 -17.07 18.30 -6.20
C TYR A 112 -16.49 17.80 -7.52
N GLN A 113 -17.36 17.27 -8.37
CA GLN A 113 -17.00 16.92 -9.74
C GLN A 113 -17.34 18.08 -10.68
N ASN A 114 -16.40 18.46 -11.54
CA ASN A 114 -16.65 19.41 -12.61
C ASN A 114 -17.25 18.68 -13.81
N ILE A 115 -18.55 18.86 -14.05
CA ILE A 115 -19.25 18.32 -15.21
C ILE A 115 -19.80 19.50 -16.01
N LYS A 116 -19.33 19.68 -17.25
CA LYS A 116 -19.78 20.75 -18.16
C LYS A 116 -19.72 22.15 -17.54
N ASP A 117 -18.61 22.48 -16.88
CA ASP A 117 -18.36 23.75 -16.18
C ASP A 117 -19.28 24.05 -14.98
N GLU A 118 -20.06 23.06 -14.52
CA GLU A 118 -20.81 23.13 -13.27
C GLU A 118 -20.17 22.25 -12.19
N LYS A 119 -19.99 22.83 -10.99
CA LYS A 119 -19.53 22.09 -9.80
C LYS A 119 -20.69 21.30 -9.21
N GLN A 120 -20.64 19.98 -9.35
CA GLN A 120 -21.61 19.08 -8.76
C GLN A 120 -21.06 18.48 -7.46
N TYR A 121 -21.81 18.62 -6.36
CA TYR A 121 -21.50 17.95 -5.10
C TYR A 121 -21.63 16.43 -5.24
N ILE A 122 -20.60 15.70 -4.84
CA ILE A 122 -20.54 14.23 -4.95
C ILE A 122 -20.32 13.53 -3.60
N GLY A 123 -19.80 14.24 -2.59
CA GLY A 123 -19.54 13.64 -1.29
C GLY A 123 -18.78 14.56 -0.33
N HIS A 124 -18.33 13.97 0.77
CA HIS A 124 -17.50 14.66 1.75
C HIS A 124 -16.52 13.70 2.42
N ILE A 125 -15.51 14.24 3.06
CA ILE A 125 -14.59 13.52 3.94
C ILE A 125 -14.61 14.22 5.29
N GLY A 126 -15.11 13.51 6.30
CA GLY A 126 -15.24 13.99 7.67
C GLY A 126 -14.97 12.88 8.68
N ASN A 127 -15.18 13.19 9.95
CA ASN A 127 -14.97 12.22 11.03
C ASN A 127 -15.77 10.91 10.87
N ASP A 128 -16.95 11.01 10.26
CA ASP A 128 -17.90 9.92 10.03
C ASP A 128 -17.42 8.89 8.99
N ASN A 129 -16.59 9.29 8.03
CA ASN A 129 -16.19 8.43 6.91
C ASN A 129 -14.68 8.45 6.61
N PHE A 130 -13.86 9.11 7.43
CA PHE A 130 -12.41 9.18 7.23
C PHE A 130 -11.72 7.80 7.25
N GLU A 131 -12.17 6.87 8.08
CA GLU A 131 -11.63 5.49 8.09
C GLU A 131 -11.96 4.73 6.80
N LEU A 132 -13.12 5.00 6.19
CA LEU A 132 -13.45 4.47 4.87
C LEU A 132 -12.50 5.03 3.82
N PHE A 133 -12.31 6.37 3.79
CA PHE A 133 -11.34 7.01 2.90
C PHE A 133 -9.94 6.38 3.02
N ARG A 134 -9.42 6.26 4.25
CA ARG A 134 -8.12 5.63 4.51
C ARG A 134 -8.03 4.20 3.99
N THR A 135 -9.08 3.41 4.23
CA THR A 135 -9.13 2.01 3.82
C THR A 135 -9.12 1.88 2.30
N GLU A 136 -9.87 2.72 1.59
CA GLU A 136 -9.87 2.72 0.13
C GLU A 136 -8.52 3.20 -0.44
N VAL A 137 -7.90 4.23 0.14
CA VAL A 137 -6.56 4.67 -0.29
C VAL A 137 -5.50 3.58 -0.05
N GLN A 138 -5.58 2.83 1.05
CA GLN A 138 -4.67 1.70 1.29
C GLN A 138 -4.79 0.62 0.20
N LYS A 139 -6.01 0.30 -0.23
CA LYS A 139 -6.26 -0.68 -1.30
C LYS A 139 -5.68 -0.24 -2.65
N ILE A 140 -5.92 1.00 -3.07
CA ILE A 140 -5.40 1.52 -4.35
C ILE A 140 -3.88 1.73 -4.33
N LEU A 141 -3.24 1.69 -3.15
CA LEU A 141 -1.78 1.68 -3.01
C LEU A 141 -1.21 0.27 -2.92
N GLY A 142 -2.06 -0.77 -2.86
CA GLY A 142 -1.64 -2.15 -2.70
C GLY A 142 -1.05 -2.44 -1.33
N LEU A 143 -1.34 -1.55 -0.36
CA LEU A 143 -1.00 -1.78 1.03
C LEU A 143 -1.99 -2.84 1.51
N LYS A 144 -1.47 -3.99 1.92
CA LYS A 144 -2.31 -5.02 2.52
C LYS A 144 -3.00 -4.39 3.73
N ASN A 145 -4.32 -4.26 3.68
CA ASN A 145 -5.09 -4.34 4.91
C ASN A 145 -4.58 -5.62 5.57
N LYS A 146 -4.08 -5.51 6.80
CA LYS A 146 -4.02 -6.68 7.67
C LYS A 146 -5.46 -7.04 8.04
N ASP A 147 -6.27 -7.37 7.06
CA ASP A 147 -7.25 -8.41 7.28
C ASP A 147 -6.38 -9.62 7.54
N GLU A 148 -6.10 -9.85 8.83
CA GLU A 148 -5.86 -11.18 9.34
C GLU A 148 -7.09 -11.99 8.90
N GLN A 149 -7.05 -12.48 7.66
CA GLN A 149 -7.63 -13.78 7.41
C GLN A 149 -6.92 -14.66 8.42
N GLU A 150 -7.59 -14.99 9.51
CA GLU A 150 -7.19 -16.07 10.38
C GLU A 150 -6.99 -17.27 9.45
N GLN A 151 -5.74 -17.50 9.05
CA GLN A 151 -5.40 -18.62 8.21
C GLN A 151 -5.70 -19.85 9.06
N LYS A 152 -6.78 -20.54 8.75
CA LYS A 152 -7.13 -21.80 9.38
C LYS A 152 -6.06 -22.82 8.98
N PHE A 153 -5.05 -22.97 9.82
CA PHE A 153 -4.02 -23.99 9.62
C PHE A 153 -4.64 -25.36 9.91
N LYS A 154 -4.59 -26.27 8.92
CA LYS A 154 -5.06 -27.65 9.10
C LYS A 154 -4.22 -28.45 10.11
N ASN A 155 -3.02 -27.98 10.48
CA ASN A 155 -2.09 -28.72 11.34
C ASN A 155 -1.15 -27.79 12.12
N ASP A 156 -0.77 -28.18 13.35
CA ASP A 156 0.06 -27.38 14.26
C ASP A 156 1.48 -27.11 13.74
N LEU A 157 2.01 -28.01 12.90
CA LEU A 157 3.30 -27.82 12.24
C LEU A 157 3.26 -26.63 11.26
N ALA A 158 2.18 -26.49 10.49
CA ALA A 158 2.01 -25.39 9.53
C ALA A 158 1.84 -24.05 10.25
N LYS A 159 1.15 -24.04 11.40
CA LYS A 159 1.04 -22.88 12.29
C LYS A 159 2.42 -22.47 12.84
N LYS A 160 3.19 -23.43 13.38
CA LYS A 160 4.54 -23.17 13.89
C LYS A 160 5.50 -22.66 12.81
N MET A 161 5.44 -23.22 11.60
CA MET A 161 6.24 -22.74 10.46
C MET A 161 5.87 -21.32 10.04
N PHE A 162 4.58 -21.00 9.97
CA PHE A 162 4.09 -19.66 9.67
C PHE A 162 4.51 -18.64 10.73
N GLU A 163 4.40 -18.99 12.02
CA GLU A 163 4.85 -18.15 13.14
C GLU A 163 6.37 -17.92 13.09
N LYS A 164 7.15 -18.94 12.74
CA LYS A 164 8.62 -18.83 12.57
C LYS A 164 8.98 -17.94 11.39
N LEU A 165 8.28 -18.04 10.26
CA LEU A 165 8.44 -17.16 9.09
C LEU A 165 8.01 -15.73 9.38
N LYS A 166 6.92 -15.52 10.14
CA LYS A 166 6.45 -14.20 10.59
C LYS A 166 7.49 -13.55 11.51
N LYS A 167 8.04 -14.31 12.47
CA LYS A 167 9.14 -13.85 13.35
C LYS A 167 10.40 -13.51 12.57
N HIS A 168 10.82 -14.38 11.64
CA HIS A 168 11.99 -14.12 10.78
C HIS A 168 11.79 -12.87 9.89
N ASN A 169 10.59 -12.66 9.33
CA ASN A 169 10.24 -11.44 8.58
C ASN A 169 10.13 -10.18 9.46
N LEU A 170 9.84 -10.33 10.75
CA LEU A 170 9.82 -9.23 11.73
C LEU A 170 11.23 -8.92 12.25
N GLU A 171 12.09 -9.92 12.39
CA GLU A 171 13.50 -9.80 12.79
C GLU A 171 14.36 -9.21 11.67
N GLN A 172 14.06 -9.52 10.41
CA GLN A 172 14.65 -8.88 9.22
C GLN A 172 14.18 -7.42 8.99
N LYS A 173 13.23 -6.89 9.78
CA LYS A 173 12.83 -5.46 9.69
C LYS A 173 13.80 -4.49 10.37
N LYS A 174 14.96 -4.95 10.86
CA LYS A 174 16.03 -4.07 11.33
C LYS A 174 16.93 -3.72 10.14
N GLU A 175 16.92 -2.44 9.80
CA GLU A 175 17.36 -1.84 8.52
C GLU A 175 16.44 -2.20 7.34
N GLN A 176 15.70 -1.21 6.81
CA GLN A 176 15.12 -1.33 5.48
C GLN A 176 16.26 -1.67 4.53
N ASP A 177 16.27 -2.89 3.98
CA ASP A 177 17.28 -3.31 3.02
C ASP A 177 17.34 -2.26 1.90
N LYS A 178 18.48 -1.54 1.81
CA LYS A 178 18.67 -0.46 0.85
C LYS A 178 18.32 -0.92 -0.57
N ASN A 179 18.45 -2.22 -0.86
CA ASN A 179 18.06 -2.84 -2.13
C ASN A 179 16.58 -2.72 -2.50
N TYR A 180 15.70 -2.48 -1.53
CA TYR A 180 14.24 -2.33 -1.67
C TYR A 180 13.77 -0.89 -1.44
N SER A 181 14.68 0.09 -1.40
CA SER A 181 14.29 1.50 -1.53
C SER A 181 13.66 1.73 -2.91
N LEU A 182 12.68 2.65 -2.99
CA LEU A 182 11.92 2.89 -4.22
C LEU A 182 12.84 3.21 -5.41
N ASP A 183 13.88 3.99 -5.20
CA ASP A 183 14.85 4.35 -6.24
C ASP A 183 15.66 3.14 -6.71
N ASN A 184 16.06 2.23 -5.82
CA ASN A 184 16.69 0.96 -6.21
C ASN A 184 15.74 0.03 -6.93
N MET A 185 14.47 -0.03 -6.52
CA MET A 185 13.45 -0.81 -7.22
C MET A 185 13.27 -0.30 -8.65
N ILE A 186 13.13 1.02 -8.83
CA ILE A 186 12.98 1.65 -10.15
C ILE A 186 14.21 1.35 -11.01
N ARG A 187 15.43 1.55 -10.49
CA ARG A 187 16.68 1.25 -11.22
C ARG A 187 16.75 -0.21 -11.66
N LYS A 188 16.48 -1.15 -10.75
CA LYS A 188 16.52 -2.60 -11.03
C LYS A 188 15.47 -2.98 -12.06
N TYR A 189 14.25 -2.48 -11.90
CA TYR A 189 13.16 -2.77 -12.83
C TYR A 189 13.51 -2.25 -14.23
N CYS A 190 13.82 -0.96 -14.37
CA CYS A 190 14.12 -0.33 -15.66
C CYS A 190 15.34 -0.94 -16.37
N THR A 191 16.31 -1.46 -15.63
CA THR A 191 17.54 -2.04 -16.21
C THR A 191 17.32 -3.48 -16.71
N HIS A 192 16.48 -4.26 -16.02
CA HIS A 192 16.48 -5.72 -16.20
C HIS A 192 15.13 -6.33 -16.58
N ASN A 193 14.04 -5.55 -16.60
CA ASN A 193 12.76 -6.09 -17.04
C ASN A 193 12.82 -6.48 -18.54
N LYS A 194 12.00 -7.48 -18.91
CA LYS A 194 11.91 -8.00 -20.28
C LYS A 194 10.78 -7.36 -21.10
N VAL A 195 10.04 -6.40 -20.52
CA VAL A 195 8.75 -5.90 -21.03
C VAL A 195 8.81 -4.46 -21.56
N GLY A 196 10.00 -3.89 -21.75
CA GLY A 196 10.19 -2.59 -22.38
C GLY A 196 9.87 -1.37 -21.50
N ILE A 197 9.63 -1.58 -20.19
CA ILE A 197 9.55 -0.46 -19.24
C ILE A 197 10.97 0.09 -19.03
N ASN A 198 11.13 1.39 -19.07
CA ASN A 198 12.42 2.05 -18.92
C ASN A 198 12.24 3.36 -18.16
N ILE A 199 13.36 4.06 -17.92
CA ILE A 199 13.33 5.28 -17.11
C ILE A 199 12.50 6.41 -17.72
N LEU A 200 12.13 6.36 -19.00
CA LEU A 200 11.31 7.39 -19.65
C LEU A 200 9.82 7.17 -19.39
N ASN A 201 9.35 5.93 -19.37
CA ASN A 201 7.93 5.58 -19.25
C ASN A 201 7.50 5.10 -17.84
N VAL A 202 8.44 4.67 -16.99
CA VAL A 202 8.13 4.19 -15.63
C VAL A 202 7.38 5.24 -14.79
N TRP A 203 7.60 6.52 -15.08
CA TRP A 203 6.99 7.64 -14.36
C TRP A 203 5.47 7.74 -14.52
N ASP A 204 4.94 7.20 -15.61
CA ASP A 204 3.51 7.25 -15.92
C ASP A 204 2.75 6.07 -15.31
N MET A 205 3.47 5.12 -14.69
CA MET A 205 2.86 4.06 -13.89
C MET A 205 2.36 4.62 -12.56
N THR A 206 1.19 4.16 -12.12
CA THR A 206 0.72 4.33 -10.74
C THR A 206 1.65 3.60 -9.78
N TYR A 207 1.68 4.05 -8.53
CA TYR A 207 2.42 3.37 -7.47
C TYR A 207 1.99 1.89 -7.36
N TYR A 208 0.69 1.61 -7.46
CA TYR A 208 0.17 0.24 -7.45
C TYR A 208 0.70 -0.61 -8.60
N GLN A 209 0.60 -0.10 -9.83
CA GLN A 209 1.08 -0.78 -11.02
C GLN A 209 2.57 -1.11 -10.88
N PHE A 210 3.38 -0.13 -10.46
CA PHE A 210 4.82 -0.32 -10.30
C PHE A 210 5.15 -1.38 -9.26
N ILE A 211 4.56 -1.31 -8.06
CA ILE A 211 4.81 -2.29 -6.99
C ILE A 211 4.39 -3.69 -7.42
N THR A 212 3.23 -3.83 -8.05
CA THR A 212 2.72 -5.12 -8.53
C THR A 212 3.64 -5.71 -9.61
N MET A 213 4.00 -4.90 -10.61
CA MET A 213 4.89 -5.33 -11.69
C MET A 213 6.32 -5.63 -11.22
N PHE A 214 6.82 -4.90 -10.23
CA PHE A 214 8.12 -5.19 -9.63
C PHE A 214 8.12 -6.53 -8.89
N ASN A 215 7.02 -6.85 -8.19
CA ASN A 215 6.86 -8.15 -7.52
C ASN A 215 6.82 -9.30 -8.53
N GLU A 216 6.09 -9.16 -9.64
CA GLU A 216 6.07 -10.16 -10.72
C GLU A 216 7.45 -10.32 -11.36
N TYR A 217 8.18 -9.22 -11.59
CA TYR A 217 9.56 -9.29 -12.05
C TYR A 217 10.46 -10.06 -11.08
N ARG A 218 10.33 -9.81 -9.78
CA ARG A 218 11.10 -10.54 -8.76
C ARG A 218 10.77 -12.04 -8.77
N ASN A 219 9.49 -12.40 -8.84
CA ASN A 219 9.04 -13.78 -8.92
C ASN A 219 9.58 -14.47 -10.18
N GLY A 220 9.44 -13.82 -11.34
CA GLY A 220 9.98 -14.33 -12.61
C GLY A 220 11.49 -14.52 -12.58
N ARG A 221 12.25 -13.59 -12.00
CA ARG A 221 13.71 -13.75 -11.81
C ARG A 221 14.05 -14.94 -10.91
N GLN A 222 13.30 -15.14 -9.84
CA GLN A 222 13.50 -16.29 -8.95
C GLN A 222 13.22 -17.61 -9.68
N CYS A 223 12.15 -17.69 -10.47
CA CYS A 223 11.87 -18.83 -11.34
C CYS A 223 13.00 -19.08 -12.34
N ASP A 224 13.45 -18.05 -13.07
CA ASP A 224 14.58 -18.15 -14.02
C ASP A 224 15.84 -18.71 -13.33
N PHE A 225 16.16 -18.24 -12.11
CA PHE A 225 17.30 -18.74 -11.36
C PHE A 225 17.14 -20.21 -10.94
N ASN A 226 15.96 -20.58 -10.45
CA ASN A 226 15.66 -21.95 -10.05
C ASN A 226 15.73 -22.90 -11.26
N ASP A 227 15.21 -22.48 -12.41
CA ASP A 227 15.25 -23.25 -13.65
C ASP A 227 16.69 -23.43 -14.15
N MET A 228 17.50 -22.38 -14.09
CA MET A 228 18.93 -22.45 -14.44
C MET A 228 19.71 -23.37 -13.49
N MET A 229 19.43 -23.31 -12.18
CA MET A 229 20.01 -24.24 -11.20
C MET A 229 19.60 -25.68 -11.49
N ALA A 230 18.32 -25.93 -11.77
CA ALA A 230 17.84 -27.26 -12.12
C ALA A 230 18.51 -27.79 -13.40
N ALA A 231 18.61 -26.96 -14.46
CA ALA A 231 19.28 -27.34 -15.70
C ALA A 231 20.77 -27.66 -15.50
N ASN A 232 21.48 -26.92 -14.65
CA ASN A 232 22.90 -27.16 -14.37
C ASN A 232 23.16 -28.33 -13.40
N THR A 233 22.19 -28.68 -12.56
CA THR A 233 22.31 -29.75 -11.57
C THR A 233 21.85 -31.10 -12.12
N PHE A 234 20.95 -31.08 -13.10
CA PHE A 234 20.36 -32.29 -13.66
C PHE A 234 20.44 -32.27 -15.19
N SER A 235 21.37 -33.04 -15.74
CA SER A 235 21.37 -33.40 -17.17
C SER A 235 20.32 -34.49 -17.40
N TYR A 236 19.08 -34.09 -17.66
CA TYR A 236 18.02 -35.02 -18.02
C TYR A 236 18.19 -35.47 -19.48
N LYS A 237 18.25 -36.78 -19.73
CA LYS A 237 18.29 -37.33 -21.10
C LYS A 237 16.93 -37.27 -21.80
N ASN A 238 15.83 -37.27 -21.03
CA ASN A 238 14.46 -37.21 -21.52
C ASN A 238 13.64 -36.15 -20.74
N SER A 239 12.68 -35.50 -21.40
CA SER A 239 11.87 -34.42 -20.80
C SER A 239 11.00 -34.87 -19.62
N THR A 240 10.68 -36.16 -19.54
CA THR A 240 9.90 -36.79 -18.45
C THR A 240 10.64 -36.87 -17.12
N ASP A 241 11.97 -36.68 -17.13
CA ASP A 241 12.80 -36.81 -15.94
C ASP A 241 12.91 -35.48 -15.16
N TYR A 242 12.53 -34.36 -15.78
CA TYR A 242 12.52 -33.05 -15.14
C TYR A 242 11.39 -32.95 -14.10
N LYS A 243 11.78 -32.95 -12.82
CA LYS A 243 10.86 -32.80 -11.68
C LYS A 243 11.20 -31.52 -10.91
N PRO A 244 10.52 -30.39 -11.18
CA PRO A 244 10.90 -29.06 -10.69
C PRO A 244 10.88 -28.91 -9.17
N LEU A 245 10.34 -29.88 -8.41
CA LEU A 245 10.28 -29.83 -6.94
C LEU A 245 11.27 -30.79 -6.26
N ASP A 246 12.01 -31.62 -7.01
CA ASP A 246 12.89 -32.62 -6.41
C ASP A 246 14.18 -32.03 -5.82
N TYR A 247 14.66 -30.88 -6.33
CA TYR A 247 15.82 -30.20 -5.72
C TYR A 247 15.51 -29.65 -4.32
N MET A 248 14.26 -29.26 -4.05
CA MET A 248 13.84 -28.79 -2.73
C MET A 248 13.81 -29.92 -1.68
N LYS A 249 13.64 -31.19 -2.09
CA LYS A 249 13.66 -32.33 -1.17
C LYS A 249 15.05 -32.58 -0.57
N LYS A 250 16.12 -32.24 -1.30
CA LYS A 250 17.50 -32.42 -0.81
C LYS A 250 17.85 -31.48 0.35
N LEU A 251 17.25 -30.29 0.39
CA LEU A 251 17.48 -29.30 1.45
C LEU A 251 16.81 -29.63 2.79
N ASN A 252 15.92 -30.62 2.84
CA ASN A 252 15.23 -31.05 4.06
C ASN A 252 15.89 -32.23 4.77
N ASN A 253 17.00 -32.76 4.23
CA ASN A 253 17.65 -33.97 4.73
C ASN A 253 19.06 -33.73 5.33
N ASP A 254 19.46 -32.47 5.51
CA ASP A 254 20.67 -32.08 6.27
C ASP A 254 20.30 -31.30 7.54
#